data_AF-A0A1D3L1Q5-F1
#
_entry.id   AF-A0A1D3L1Q5-F1
#
_cell.length_a   1.000
_cell.length_b   1.000
_cell.length_c   1.000
_cell.angle_alpha   90.00
_cell.angle_beta   90.00
_cell.angle_gamma   90.00
#
_symmetry.space_group_name_H-M   'P 1'
#
loop_
_entity.id
_entity.type
_entity.pdbx_description
1 polymer ?
#
loop_
_entity_poly.entity_id
_entity_poly.type
_entity_poly.pdbx_seq_one_letter_code
_entity_poly.pdbx_strand_id
1 'polypeptide(L)'
;MIKVVYDIKVYREVLRDIIQADDVVVELGCHVGNSTRIISKLNNNGRIFAIDNSPEAVKPMESLEKENPNLEFTRADVRLHETLEAVAEKIREVGRCDLLSVDLGGGYHPDTVFKVFFIWSSTLKPRNTIIRNRGLLDFIHSSSTDEVIRSHEGWLESSGDDGIPPRLKEFKLWSSKIN
;
A
#
# COMPACT_ATOMS: atom_id res chain seq x y z
N MET A 1 3.56 6.72 -10.80
CA MET A 1 3.48 5.45 -11.55
C MET A 1 3.12 4.28 -10.63
N ILE A 2 2.35 3.31 -11.11
CA ILE A 2 1.99 2.07 -10.38
C ILE A 2 2.89 0.91 -10.84
N LYS A 3 3.53 0.21 -9.90
CA LYS A 3 4.30 -1.02 -10.15
C LYS A 3 3.66 -2.21 -9.43
N VAL A 4 3.52 -3.33 -10.14
CA VAL A 4 3.03 -4.59 -9.56
C VAL A 4 4.15 -5.63 -9.62
N VAL A 5 4.41 -6.29 -8.49
CA VAL A 5 5.47 -7.30 -8.32
C VAL A 5 4.95 -8.44 -7.45
N TYR A 6 5.71 -9.52 -7.31
CA TYR A 6 5.33 -10.64 -6.44
C TYR A 6 6.46 -11.09 -5.52
N ASP A 7 7.63 -11.38 -6.09
CA ASP A 7 8.78 -11.83 -5.31
C ASP A 7 9.22 -10.74 -4.32
N ILE A 8 9.50 -11.15 -3.09
CA ILE A 8 9.83 -10.21 -2.01
C ILE A 8 11.18 -9.51 -2.23
N LYS A 9 12.14 -10.16 -2.91
CA LYS A 9 13.43 -9.55 -3.23
C LYS A 9 13.23 -8.47 -4.28
N VAL A 10 12.50 -8.79 -5.36
CA VAL A 10 12.14 -7.83 -6.41
C VAL A 10 11.38 -6.64 -5.83
N TYR A 11 10.39 -6.89 -4.96
CA TYR A 11 9.66 -5.83 -4.28
C TYR A 11 10.58 -4.89 -3.48
N ARG A 12 11.53 -5.45 -2.72
CA ARG A 12 12.50 -4.65 -1.96
C ARG A 12 13.54 -3.95 -2.84
N GLU A 13 13.88 -4.51 -4.00
CA GLU A 13 14.72 -3.86 -5.00
C GLU A 13 14.00 -2.64 -5.56
N VAL A 14 12.75 -2.81 -6.00
CA VAL A 14 11.94 -1.70 -6.48
C VAL A 14 11.77 -0.60 -5.43
N LEU A 15 11.55 -0.95 -4.16
CA LEU A 15 11.53 0.05 -3.07
C LEU A 15 12.82 0.88 -3.02
N ARG A 16 13.99 0.25 -3.19
CA ARG A 16 15.29 0.95 -3.23
C ARG A 16 15.41 1.89 -4.42
N ASP A 17 14.80 1.55 -5.54
CA ASP A 17 14.88 2.33 -6.77
C ASP A 17 13.96 3.55 -6.77
N ILE A 18 12.81 3.49 -6.07
CA ILE A 18 11.76 4.52 -6.17
C ILE A 18 11.68 5.48 -4.97
N ILE A 19 12.19 5.07 -3.80
CA ILE A 19 12.13 5.87 -2.57
C ILE A 19 13.18 6.98 -2.61
N GLN A 20 12.77 8.18 -2.22
CA GLN A 20 13.60 9.34 -1.99
C GLN A 20 13.75 9.64 -0.50
N ALA A 21 14.78 10.42 -0.17
CA ALA A 21 15.16 10.75 1.19
C ALA A 21 14.08 11.49 1.98
N ASP A 22 13.26 12.29 1.30
CA ASP A 22 12.22 13.16 1.87
C ASP A 22 10.79 12.67 1.60
N ASP A 23 10.63 11.45 1.05
CA ASP A 23 9.33 10.92 0.69
C ASP A 23 8.40 10.80 1.91
N VAL A 24 7.11 11.03 1.68
CA VAL A 24 6.04 10.65 2.60
C VAL A 24 5.50 9.30 2.15
N VAL A 25 5.80 8.27 2.94
CA VAL A 25 5.50 6.88 2.60
C VAL A 25 4.34 6.38 3.45
N VAL A 26 3.36 5.75 2.80
CA VAL A 26 2.31 4.98 3.47
C VAL A 26 2.52 3.49 3.13
N GLU A 27 2.81 2.67 4.14
CA GLU A 27 3.03 1.23 4.00
C GLU A 27 1.86 0.45 4.59
N LEU A 28 1.17 -0.32 3.75
CA LEU A 28 0.06 -1.21 4.11
C LEU A 28 0.55 -2.65 4.18
N GLY A 29 0.47 -3.27 5.37
CA GLY A 29 0.92 -4.64 5.62
C GLY A 29 2.41 -4.75 5.97
N CYS A 30 2.89 -3.93 6.91
CA CYS A 30 4.32 -3.89 7.25
C CYS A 30 4.83 -5.15 8.00
N HIS A 31 3.92 -5.96 8.57
CA HIS A 31 4.23 -7.14 9.39
C HIS A 31 5.31 -6.81 10.44
N VAL A 32 6.33 -7.66 10.61
CA VAL A 32 7.47 -7.42 11.54
C VAL A 32 8.48 -6.35 11.09
N GLY A 33 8.16 -5.57 10.06
CA GLY A 33 8.92 -4.37 9.67
C GLY A 33 10.17 -4.61 8.82
N ASN A 34 10.27 -5.74 8.12
CA ASN A 34 11.45 -6.01 7.28
C ASN A 34 11.56 -5.05 6.09
N SER A 35 10.43 -4.73 5.45
CA SER A 35 10.37 -3.74 4.36
C SER A 35 10.44 -2.33 4.93
N THR A 36 9.73 -2.04 6.03
CA THR A 36 9.85 -0.79 6.79
C THR A 36 11.30 -0.43 7.14
N ARG A 37 12.13 -1.40 7.58
CA ARG A 37 13.56 -1.16 7.84
C ARG A 37 14.33 -0.67 6.62
N ILE A 38 13.96 -1.14 5.43
CA ILE A 38 14.57 -0.70 4.18
C ILE A 38 14.10 0.72 3.87
N ILE A 39 12.79 0.97 3.98
CA ILE A 39 12.19 2.29 3.78
C ILE A 39 12.83 3.32 4.72
N SER A 40 12.89 3.05 6.03
CA SER A 40 13.50 3.91 7.05
C SER A 40 14.96 4.26 6.78
N LYS A 41 15.73 3.37 6.15
CA LYS A 41 17.13 3.65 5.81
C LYS A 41 17.29 4.57 4.60
N LEU A 42 16.33 4.52 3.68
CA LEU A 42 16.33 5.32 2.45
C LEU A 42 15.67 6.67 2.67
N ASN A 43 14.64 6.72 3.51
CA ASN A 43 13.81 7.87 3.81
C ASN A 43 14.20 8.48 5.17
N ASN A 44 15.34 9.16 5.20
CA ASN A 44 15.93 9.71 6.43
C ASN A 44 15.41 11.12 6.78
N ASN A 45 14.79 11.83 5.84
CA ASN A 45 14.30 13.21 6.01
C ASN A 45 12.78 13.33 5.83
N GLY A 46 12.09 12.27 5.38
CA GLY A 46 10.65 12.27 5.17
C GLY A 46 9.88 11.65 6.34
N ARG A 47 8.71 11.07 6.05
CA ARG A 47 7.84 10.43 7.05
C ARG A 47 7.35 9.07 6.56
N ILE A 48 7.15 8.15 7.48
CA ILE A 48 6.67 6.80 7.19
C ILE A 48 5.47 6.50 8.07
N PHE A 49 4.33 6.23 7.47
CA PHE A 49 3.14 5.72 8.15
C PHE A 49 3.02 4.23 7.82
N ALA A 50 3.31 3.36 8.79
CA ALA A 50 3.24 1.92 8.62
C ALA A 50 1.99 1.35 9.32
N ILE A 51 1.20 0.55 8.59
CA ILE A 51 -0.06 0.02 9.09
C ILE A 51 -0.09 -1.49 8.96
N ASP A 52 -0.43 -2.19 10.05
CA ASP A 52 -0.64 -3.63 10.05
C ASP A 52 -1.59 -4.04 11.20
N ASN A 53 -2.42 -5.08 11.01
CA ASN A 53 -3.37 -5.53 12.04
C ASN A 53 -2.84 -6.69 12.91
N SER A 54 -1.72 -7.28 12.51
CA SER A 54 -1.19 -8.49 13.11
C SER A 54 -0.60 -8.21 14.51
N PRO A 55 -0.92 -9.04 15.52
CA PRO A 55 -0.34 -8.90 16.85
C PRO A 55 1.20 -8.97 16.87
N GLU A 56 1.78 -9.76 15.97
CA GLU A 56 3.23 -9.97 15.84
C GLU A 56 3.99 -8.74 15.32
N ALA A 57 3.31 -7.80 14.64
CA ALA A 57 3.91 -6.55 14.18
C ALA A 57 4.23 -5.58 15.33
N VAL A 58 3.47 -5.62 16.43
CA VAL A 58 3.49 -4.57 17.46
C VAL A 58 4.88 -4.36 18.05
N LYS A 59 5.48 -5.39 18.67
CA LYS A 59 6.78 -5.23 19.35
C LYS A 59 7.92 -4.86 18.37
N PRO A 60 8.07 -5.52 17.20
CA PRO A 60 9.09 -5.15 16.23
C PRO A 60 8.93 -3.72 15.71
N MET A 61 7.71 -3.26 15.46
CA MET A 61 7.44 -1.93 14.93
C MET A 61 7.63 -0.84 15.98
N GLU A 62 7.18 -1.04 17.22
CA GLU A 62 7.47 -0.12 18.34
C GLU A 62 8.98 0.05 18.58
N SER A 63 9.77 -1.01 18.39
CA SER A 63 11.24 -0.91 18.43
C SER A 63 11.77 -0.05 17.30
N LEU A 64 11.22 -0.20 16.09
CA LEU A 64 11.63 0.58 14.93
C LEU A 64 11.24 2.06 15.04
N GLU A 65 10.09 2.39 15.62
CA GLU A 65 9.69 3.78 15.89
C GLU A 65 10.65 4.45 16.88
N LYS A 66 11.13 3.72 17.89
CA LYS A 66 12.15 4.24 18.82
C LYS A 66 13.48 4.50 18.14
N GLU A 67 13.84 3.71 17.13
CA GLU A 67 15.06 3.85 16.34
C GLU A 67 14.93 4.96 15.27
N ASN A 68 13.73 5.18 14.75
CA ASN A 68 13.43 6.16 13.71
C ASN A 68 12.23 7.04 14.09
N PRO A 69 12.43 8.27 14.58
CA PRO A 69 11.34 9.17 14.97
C PRO A 69 10.45 9.63 13.81
N ASN A 70 10.86 9.40 12.56
CA ASN A 70 10.07 9.70 11.37
C ASN A 70 9.10 8.56 10.99
N LEU A 71 9.22 7.40 11.65
CA LEU A 71 8.31 6.28 11.50
C LEU A 71 7.19 6.38 12.54
N GLU A 72 5.96 6.21 12.07
CA GLU A 72 4.76 6.06 12.88
C GLU A 72 4.06 4.75 12.51
N PHE A 73 3.90 3.87 13.49
CA PHE A 73 3.21 2.59 13.35
C PHE A 73 1.79 2.69 13.91
N THR A 74 0.82 2.23 13.12
CA THR A 74 -0.57 2.13 13.55
C THR A 74 -1.02 0.69 13.43
N ARG A 75 -1.41 0.08 14.57
CA ARG A 75 -2.02 -1.24 14.56
C ARG A 75 -3.49 -1.15 14.13
N ALA A 76 -3.77 -1.36 12.85
CA ALA A 76 -5.12 -1.24 12.30
C ALA A 76 -5.33 -2.10 11.06
N ASP A 77 -6.60 -2.36 10.72
CA ASP A 77 -6.97 -3.08 9.51
C ASP A 77 -7.18 -2.10 8.35
N VAL A 78 -6.29 -2.17 7.36
CA VAL A 78 -6.29 -1.28 6.17
C VAL A 78 -7.55 -1.39 5.31
N ARG A 79 -8.41 -2.37 5.56
CA ARG A 79 -9.71 -2.55 4.89
C ARG A 79 -10.83 -1.74 5.56
N LEU A 80 -10.57 -1.12 6.71
CA LEU A 80 -11.55 -0.32 7.43
C LEU A 80 -11.47 1.15 7.01
N HIS A 81 -12.63 1.78 6.87
CA HIS A 81 -12.72 3.17 6.44
C HIS A 81 -12.11 4.11 7.48
N GLU A 82 -12.31 3.81 8.76
CA GLU A 82 -11.80 4.58 9.89
C GLU A 82 -10.25 4.59 9.91
N THR A 83 -9.63 3.52 9.41
CA THR A 83 -8.17 3.44 9.29
C THR A 83 -7.66 4.35 8.17
N LEU A 84 -8.34 4.35 7.03
CA LEU A 84 -8.03 5.26 5.93
C LEU A 84 -8.24 6.72 6.34
N GLU A 85 -9.35 7.04 7.00
CA GLU A 85 -9.68 8.39 7.45
C GLU A 85 -8.58 8.95 8.36
N ALA A 86 -8.17 8.18 9.38
CA ALA A 86 -7.11 8.57 10.30
C ALA A 86 -5.75 8.80 9.61
N VAL A 87 -5.41 8.01 8.59
CA VAL A 87 -4.17 8.22 7.83
C VAL A 87 -4.31 9.38 6.85
N ALA A 88 -5.47 9.55 6.20
CA ALA A 88 -5.72 10.63 5.26
C ALA A 88 -5.69 12.00 5.95
N GLU A 89 -6.14 12.11 7.20
CA GLU A 89 -5.97 13.32 8.01
C GLU A 89 -4.49 13.67 8.21
N LYS A 90 -3.67 12.71 8.63
CA LYS A 90 -2.22 12.90 8.80
C LYS A 90 -1.53 13.29 7.49
N ILE A 91 -1.90 12.64 6.39
CA ILE A 91 -1.35 12.96 5.06
C ILE A 91 -1.76 14.36 4.61
N ARG A 92 -2.98 14.80 4.93
CA ARG A 92 -3.45 16.17 4.64
C ARG A 92 -2.68 17.22 5.42
N GLU A 93 -2.35 16.95 6.68
CA GLU A 93 -1.48 17.83 7.49
C GLU A 93 -0.07 17.94 6.90
N VAL A 94 0.48 16.83 6.40
CA VAL A 94 1.78 16.81 5.72
C VAL A 94 1.72 17.44 4.33
N GLY A 95 0.55 17.38 3.67
CA GLY A 95 0.26 18.00 2.38
C GLY A 95 0.61 17.16 1.15
N ARG A 96 1.18 15.96 1.32
CA ARG A 96 1.53 15.07 0.20
C ARG A 96 1.62 13.60 0.60
N CYS A 97 1.47 12.72 -0.38
CA CYS A 97 1.83 11.30 -0.31
C CYS A 97 2.72 10.99 -1.52
N ASP A 98 3.95 10.51 -1.29
CA ASP A 98 4.89 10.27 -2.37
C ASP A 98 4.91 8.79 -2.78
N LEU A 99 4.75 7.89 -1.82
CA LEU A 99 4.73 6.46 -2.07
C LEU A 99 3.63 5.76 -1.27
N LEU A 100 2.75 5.06 -1.98
CA LEU A 100 1.88 4.05 -1.39
C LEU A 100 2.47 2.66 -1.64
N SER A 101 2.72 1.94 -0.56
CA SER A 101 3.29 0.59 -0.58
C SER A 101 2.27 -0.41 -0.08
N VAL A 102 1.88 -1.39 -0.91
CA VAL A 102 0.83 -2.37 -0.60
C VAL A 102 1.40 -3.78 -0.60
N ASP A 103 1.60 -4.37 0.58
CA ASP A 103 2.05 -5.76 0.80
C ASP A 103 1.18 -6.48 1.82
N LEU A 104 -0.03 -6.89 1.42
CA LEU A 104 -0.96 -7.65 2.28
C LEU A 104 -0.66 -9.17 2.29
N GLY A 105 0.56 -9.55 1.95
CA GLY A 105 0.97 -10.92 1.65
C GLY A 105 0.81 -11.25 0.16
N GLY A 106 1.91 -11.59 -0.51
CA GLY A 106 1.95 -11.73 -1.97
C GLY A 106 1.01 -12.78 -2.60
N GLY A 107 0.39 -13.66 -1.80
CA GLY A 107 -0.61 -14.65 -2.24
C GLY A 107 -2.06 -14.28 -1.89
N TYR A 108 -2.31 -13.11 -1.29
CA TYR A 108 -3.66 -12.67 -0.94
C TYR A 108 -4.52 -12.49 -2.19
N HIS A 109 -5.85 -12.62 -2.05
CA HIS A 109 -6.76 -12.55 -3.20
C HIS A 109 -6.61 -11.22 -3.97
N PRO A 110 -6.48 -11.27 -5.32
CA PRO A 110 -6.19 -10.08 -6.13
C PRO A 110 -7.29 -9.02 -6.05
N ASP A 111 -8.55 -9.42 -5.93
CA ASP A 111 -9.70 -8.52 -5.74
C ASP A 111 -9.54 -7.64 -4.49
N THR A 112 -9.10 -8.24 -3.40
CA THR A 112 -8.93 -7.58 -2.10
C THR A 112 -7.80 -6.58 -2.17
N VAL A 113 -6.65 -7.00 -2.70
CA VAL A 113 -5.48 -6.12 -2.84
C VAL A 113 -5.80 -4.96 -3.78
N PHE A 114 -6.48 -5.23 -4.90
CA PHE A 114 -6.87 -4.18 -5.84
C PHE A 114 -7.86 -3.20 -5.21
N LYS A 115 -8.88 -3.67 -4.48
CA LYS A 115 -9.84 -2.81 -3.78
C LYS A 115 -9.16 -1.91 -2.74
N VAL A 116 -8.24 -2.45 -1.94
CA VAL A 116 -7.44 -1.66 -0.98
C VAL A 116 -6.59 -0.63 -1.73
N PHE A 117 -5.82 -1.06 -2.72
CA PHE A 117 -5.04 -0.15 -3.57
C PHE A 117 -5.90 0.98 -4.14
N PHE A 118 -7.03 0.63 -4.77
CA PHE A 118 -7.89 1.59 -5.46
C PHE A 118 -8.39 2.67 -4.50
N ILE A 119 -8.90 2.28 -3.34
CA ILE A 119 -9.42 3.22 -2.34
C ILE A 119 -8.31 4.09 -1.76
N TRP A 120 -7.21 3.49 -1.32
CA TRP A 120 -6.12 4.22 -0.69
C TRP A 120 -5.44 5.18 -1.68
N SER A 121 -5.13 4.71 -2.89
CA SER A 121 -4.48 5.54 -3.90
C SER A 121 -5.38 6.66 -4.42
N SER A 122 -6.70 6.42 -4.56
CA SER A 122 -7.66 7.46 -4.95
C SER A 122 -7.81 8.53 -3.88
N THR A 123 -7.66 8.17 -2.61
CA THR A 123 -7.73 9.10 -1.47
C THR A 123 -6.45 9.91 -1.30
N LEU A 124 -5.30 9.23 -1.35
CA LEU A 124 -4.01 9.81 -1.00
C LEU A 124 -3.27 10.41 -2.20
N LYS A 125 -3.70 10.07 -3.43
CA LYS A 125 -3.12 10.52 -4.70
C LYS A 125 -1.58 10.41 -4.72
N PRO A 126 -1.00 9.22 -4.43
CA PRO A 126 0.44 9.09 -4.32
C PRO A 126 1.14 9.32 -5.66
N ARG A 127 2.35 9.89 -5.63
CA ARG A 127 3.22 9.99 -6.82
C ARG A 127 3.56 8.61 -7.39
N ASN A 128 3.90 7.65 -6.53
CA ASN A 128 4.13 6.26 -6.92
C ASN A 128 3.37 5.28 -6.04
N THR A 129 3.04 4.14 -6.62
CA THR A 129 2.51 3.00 -5.88
C THR A 129 3.27 1.74 -6.23
N ILE A 130 3.56 0.92 -5.23
CA ILE A 130 4.05 -0.46 -5.42
C ILE A 130 3.07 -1.44 -4.78
N ILE A 131 2.68 -2.47 -5.53
CA ILE A 131 1.75 -3.52 -5.10
C ILE A 131 2.46 -4.86 -5.18
N ARG A 132 2.49 -5.62 -4.08
CA ARG A 132 2.96 -7.00 -4.06
C ARG A 132 1.78 -7.97 -4.14
N ASN A 133 1.52 -8.53 -5.32
CA ASN A 133 0.47 -9.53 -5.51
C ASN A 133 0.70 -10.43 -6.74
N ARG A 134 0.65 -11.75 -6.56
CA ARG A 134 0.81 -12.72 -7.64
C ARG A 134 -0.33 -12.67 -8.66
N GLY A 135 -1.58 -12.63 -8.19
CA GLY A 135 -2.76 -12.71 -9.05
C GLY A 135 -2.94 -11.50 -9.95
N LEU A 136 -2.66 -10.29 -9.45
CA LEU A 136 -2.68 -9.07 -10.27
C LEU A 136 -1.57 -9.11 -11.33
N LEU A 137 -0.37 -9.54 -10.96
CA LEU A 137 0.74 -9.66 -11.91
C LEU A 137 0.40 -10.68 -13.02
N ASP A 138 -0.20 -11.81 -12.66
CA ASP A 138 -0.67 -12.83 -13.60
C ASP A 138 -1.76 -12.28 -14.55
N PHE A 139 -2.76 -11.58 -14.02
CA PHE A 139 -3.80 -10.94 -14.83
C PHE A 139 -3.23 -9.92 -15.83
N ILE A 140 -2.28 -9.08 -15.39
CA ILE A 140 -1.63 -8.08 -16.25
C ILE A 140 -0.88 -8.76 -17.40
N HIS A 141 -0.16 -9.84 -17.13
CA HIS A 141 0.61 -10.56 -18.16
C HIS A 141 -0.24 -11.45 -19.06
N SER A 142 -1.45 -11.81 -18.64
CA SER A 142 -2.35 -12.70 -19.38
C SER A 142 -3.46 -11.97 -20.14
N SER A 143 -3.62 -10.67 -19.93
CA SER A 143 -4.65 -9.86 -20.59
C SER A 143 -4.14 -9.21 -21.87
N SER A 144 -5.07 -8.90 -22.78
CA SER A 144 -4.85 -8.06 -23.96
C SER A 144 -5.98 -7.03 -24.02
N THR A 145 -5.72 -5.85 -24.58
CA THR A 145 -6.68 -4.75 -24.66
C THR A 145 -6.69 -4.17 -26.07
N ASP A 146 -7.87 -3.76 -26.53
CA ASP A 146 -8.04 -3.02 -27.79
C ASP A 146 -7.87 -1.50 -27.59
N GLU A 147 -8.12 -1.02 -26.37
CA GLU A 147 -8.02 0.38 -25.98
C GLU A 147 -6.79 0.64 -25.10
N VAL A 148 -6.33 1.90 -25.08
CA VAL A 148 -5.18 2.33 -24.29
C VAL A 148 -5.61 3.37 -23.26
N ILE A 149 -5.91 2.89 -22.05
CA ILE A 149 -6.11 3.73 -20.85
C ILE A 149 -4.92 3.49 -19.93
N ARG A 150 -4.24 4.57 -19.49
CA ARG A 150 -3.04 4.50 -18.64
C ARG A 150 -3.03 5.60 -17.61
N SER A 151 -2.32 5.36 -16.53
CA SER A 151 -2.02 6.35 -15.50
C SER A 151 -0.52 6.55 -15.38
N HIS A 152 -0.11 7.80 -15.18
CA HIS A 152 1.25 8.25 -14.98
C HIS A 152 1.60 8.38 -13.49
N GLU A 153 0.58 8.63 -12.65
CA GLU A 153 0.71 8.73 -11.20
C GLU A 153 0.58 7.37 -10.49
N GLY A 154 0.66 7.37 -9.16
CA GLY A 154 0.51 6.18 -8.31
C GLY A 154 -0.94 5.75 -8.10
N TRP A 155 -1.90 6.32 -8.82
CA TRP A 155 -3.33 6.05 -8.69
C TRP A 155 -3.97 5.99 -10.09
N LEU A 156 -5.18 5.44 -10.17
CA LEU A 156 -5.90 5.32 -11.46
C LEU A 156 -6.51 6.68 -11.86
N GLU A 157 -5.83 7.41 -12.73
CA GLU A 157 -6.29 8.75 -13.20
C GLU A 157 -7.65 8.72 -13.88
N SER A 158 -8.01 7.59 -14.50
CA SER A 158 -9.29 7.42 -15.20
C SER A 158 -10.50 7.23 -14.27
N SER A 159 -10.30 6.89 -13.00
CA SER A 159 -11.40 6.54 -12.08
C SER A 159 -11.16 6.94 -10.62
N GLY A 160 -10.07 7.67 -10.33
CA GLY A 160 -9.68 7.99 -8.97
C GLY A 160 -10.51 9.09 -8.31
N ASP A 161 -11.40 9.74 -9.05
CA ASP A 161 -12.31 10.78 -8.55
C ASP A 161 -13.78 10.32 -8.49
N ASP A 162 -14.05 9.04 -8.80
CA ASP A 162 -15.41 8.47 -8.89
C ASP A 162 -16.10 8.29 -7.51
N GLY A 163 -15.53 8.86 -6.45
CA GLY A 163 -16.00 8.75 -5.08
C GLY A 163 -15.54 7.46 -4.40
N ILE A 164 -15.25 7.56 -3.09
CA ILE A 164 -14.83 6.42 -2.28
C ILE A 164 -16.08 5.84 -1.60
N PRO A 165 -16.44 4.57 -1.84
CA PRO A 165 -17.53 3.94 -1.11
C PRO A 165 -17.26 4.00 0.40
N PRO A 166 -18.23 4.42 1.24
CA PRO A 166 -18.02 4.61 2.69
C PRO A 166 -17.71 3.31 3.44
N ARG A 167 -17.88 2.15 2.79
CA ARG A 167 -17.42 0.85 3.26
C ARG A 167 -16.94 0.03 2.07
N LEU A 168 -15.86 -0.73 2.27
CA LEU A 168 -15.53 -1.92 1.49
C LEU A 168 -16.57 -3.03 1.73
N LYS A 169 -17.85 -2.78 1.42
CA LYS A 169 -18.91 -3.78 1.47
C LYS A 169 -18.72 -4.72 0.29
N GLU A 170 -17.91 -5.77 0.44
CA GLU A 170 -18.02 -7.00 -0.38
C GLU A 170 -17.12 -8.19 -0.02
N PHE A 171 -16.47 -8.26 1.14
CA PHE A 171 -15.59 -9.41 1.46
C PHE A 171 -16.31 -10.75 1.76
N LYS A 172 -17.63 -10.87 1.57
CA LYS A 172 -18.42 -12.05 1.99
C LYS A 172 -18.57 -13.17 0.94
N LEU A 173 -17.90 -13.12 -0.21
CA LEU A 173 -18.15 -14.08 -1.31
C LEU A 173 -17.02 -15.08 -1.61
N TRP A 174 -16.10 -15.33 -0.66
CA TRP A 174 -15.17 -16.45 -0.79
C TRP A 174 -15.67 -17.63 0.03
N SER A 175 -16.40 -18.54 -0.62
CA SER A 175 -16.77 -19.84 -0.05
C SER A 175 -15.76 -20.89 -0.53
N SER A 176 -15.12 -21.59 0.40
CA SER A 176 -14.32 -22.79 0.11
C SER A 176 -15.18 -24.01 -0.29
N LYS A 177 -16.51 -23.86 -0.38
CA LYS A 177 -17.48 -24.95 -0.56
C LYS A 177 -17.89 -25.20 -2.02
N ILE A 178 -17.18 -24.65 -2.99
CA ILE A 178 -17.35 -25.02 -4.39
C ILE A 178 -16.07 -25.73 -4.82
N ASN A 179 -15.96 -27.00 -4.42
CA ASN A 179 -15.10 -28.02 -5.03
C ASN A 179 -16.00 -29.19 -5.39
#